data_AF-A0A521ZJB4-F1
#
_entry.id   AF-A0A521ZJB4-F1
#
_cell.length_a   1.000
_cell.length_b   1.000
_cell.length_c   1.000
_cell.angle_alpha   90.00
_cell.angle_beta   90.00
_cell.angle_gamma   90.00
#
_symmetry.space_group_name_H-M   'P 1'
#
loop_
_entity.id
_entity.type
_entity.pdbx_description
1 polymer ?
#
loop_
_entity_poly.entity_id
_entity_poly.type
_entity_poly.pdbx_seq_one_letter_code
_entity_poly.pdbx_strand_id
1 'polypeptide(L)'
;MKAQALMISVMLASPAFAANFGSTEPPKTTPPTTATVTPPKPAATPLPSGPQVTGLFRIVKPDGSTVIAQTPIGTSTSVINVINVATSDAFLTSGGKCAFNVKYDEVSGVAATNTTNRLFSNDTLIAQNTKIDLAANVLKTIWTQPYLVPGQNNVKIVINADSATPSVGWVRVNVSGTCGAAATTTPPTTTPPKTEPPKTTPPVVTPPPPPPVVKFAPGSAEWNNLYNAFGYSNYGVTQLKGKNFGRYTELVKFNADVTVVVNAKVVDQPTYNALMTRWNSFVMDPAFQAAMKAIVPTSDKK
;
A
#
# COMPACT_ATOMS: atom_id res chain seq x y z
N MET A 1 -2.74 -67.62 -16.09
CA MET A 1 -2.96 -68.07 -14.70
C MET A 1 -3.76 -66.95 -14.03
N LYS A 2 -5.11 -66.97 -14.08
CA LYS A 2 -6.03 -67.43 -13.02
C LYS A 2 -5.55 -66.97 -11.62
N ALA A 3 -6.15 -66.03 -10.89
CA ALA A 3 -7.54 -65.73 -10.50
C ALA A 3 -7.71 -65.98 -8.99
N GLN A 4 -8.31 -64.99 -8.29
CA GLN A 4 -9.11 -65.12 -7.05
C GLN A 4 -8.35 -65.57 -5.78
N ALA A 5 -8.78 -65.33 -4.54
CA ALA A 5 -9.69 -64.42 -3.84
C ALA A 5 -9.64 -64.81 -2.35
N LEU A 6 -10.09 -63.89 -1.46
CA LEU A 6 -10.93 -64.15 -0.28
C LEU A 6 -10.36 -64.75 1.04
N MET A 7 -11.10 -64.39 2.12
CA MET A 7 -11.28 -64.98 3.47
C MET A 7 -10.37 -64.39 4.56
N ILE A 8 -10.87 -63.68 5.60
CA ILE A 8 -11.81 -64.01 6.70
C ILE A 8 -11.35 -65.18 7.61
N SER A 9 -11.03 -64.87 8.88
CA SER A 9 -11.20 -65.66 10.14
C SER A 9 -10.80 -64.74 11.32
N VAL A 10 -11.65 -64.36 12.29
CA VAL A 10 -12.39 -65.12 13.33
C VAL A 10 -11.46 -65.75 14.39
N MET A 11 -11.60 -65.34 15.67
CA MET A 11 -11.77 -66.18 16.90
C MET A 11 -12.14 -65.23 18.07
N LEU A 12 -13.32 -65.29 18.72
CA LEU A 12 -13.85 -66.25 19.71
C LEU A 12 -13.10 -66.27 21.06
N ALA A 13 -13.80 -65.86 22.14
CA ALA A 13 -13.98 -66.65 23.38
C ALA A 13 -14.79 -65.88 24.47
N SER A 14 -15.98 -66.41 24.81
CA SER A 14 -16.57 -66.40 26.16
C SER A 14 -16.07 -67.67 26.92
N PRO A 15 -16.41 -68.03 28.20
CA PRO A 15 -17.54 -67.68 29.09
C PRO A 15 -17.09 -67.34 30.55
N ALA A 16 -17.93 -67.00 31.55
CA ALA A 16 -18.77 -67.91 32.35
C ALA A 16 -19.37 -67.20 33.61
N PHE A 17 -20.68 -67.49 33.89
CA PHE A 17 -21.35 -67.76 35.20
C PHE A 17 -21.24 -66.76 36.39
N ALA A 18 -22.22 -66.46 37.25
CA ALA A 18 -23.52 -67.06 37.62
C ALA A 18 -24.45 -66.06 38.37
N ALA A 19 -25.75 -66.39 38.41
CA ALA A 19 -26.87 -66.14 39.37
C ALA A 19 -26.75 -65.01 40.45
N ASN A 20 -27.81 -64.34 40.93
CA ASN A 20 -29.19 -64.77 41.17
C ASN A 20 -30.09 -63.52 41.37
N PHE A 21 -31.38 -63.68 41.09
CA PHE A 21 -32.43 -62.66 41.16
C PHE A 21 -32.86 -62.33 42.59
N GLY A 22 -32.94 -61.04 42.91
CA GLY A 22 -33.66 -60.51 44.07
C GLY A 22 -34.45 -59.29 43.64
N SER A 23 -35.77 -59.44 43.54
CA SER A 23 -36.71 -58.39 43.20
C SER A 23 -36.94 -57.47 44.40
N THR A 24 -36.63 -56.18 44.28
CA THR A 24 -37.27 -55.04 44.96
C THR A 24 -36.83 -53.74 44.27
N GLU A 25 -37.76 -53.01 43.66
CA GLU A 25 -37.64 -51.58 43.29
C GLU A 25 -37.68 -50.71 44.58
N PRO A 26 -37.19 -49.43 44.71
CA PRO A 26 -36.75 -48.34 43.79
C PRO A 26 -35.32 -47.78 44.16
N PRO A 27 -34.72 -46.66 43.63
CA PRO A 27 -35.28 -45.48 42.95
C PRO A 27 -34.60 -45.04 41.64
N LYS A 28 -35.25 -44.11 40.92
CA LYS A 28 -34.75 -43.39 39.74
C LYS A 28 -33.38 -42.74 40.02
N THR A 29 -32.33 -43.29 39.42
CA THR A 29 -31.02 -42.63 39.29
C THR A 29 -30.92 -41.98 37.91
N THR A 30 -30.57 -40.71 37.90
CA THR A 30 -30.28 -39.89 36.73
C THR A 30 -29.15 -40.54 35.91
N PRO A 31 -29.20 -40.57 34.57
CA PRO A 31 -28.11 -41.12 33.77
C PRO A 31 -26.81 -40.31 34.00
N PRO A 32 -25.62 -40.95 33.94
CA PRO A 32 -24.36 -40.24 34.07
C PRO A 32 -24.19 -39.30 32.88
N THR A 33 -24.04 -38.01 33.17
CA THR A 33 -23.70 -36.97 32.20
C THR A 33 -22.40 -37.37 31.50
N THR A 34 -22.49 -37.68 30.22
CA THR A 34 -21.32 -37.89 29.36
C THR A 34 -20.55 -36.57 29.36
N ALA A 35 -19.43 -36.52 30.10
CA ALA A 35 -18.54 -35.38 30.07
C ALA A 35 -18.05 -35.23 28.63
N THR A 36 -18.56 -34.22 27.93
CA THR A 36 -18.02 -33.79 26.65
C THR A 36 -16.61 -33.30 26.92
N VAL A 37 -15.61 -34.15 26.70
CA VAL A 37 -14.21 -33.76 26.70
C VAL A 37 -14.06 -32.77 25.56
N THR A 38 -14.18 -31.49 25.88
CA THR A 38 -13.91 -30.42 24.94
C THR A 38 -12.40 -30.45 24.73
N PRO A 39 -11.91 -30.61 23.49
CA PRO A 39 -10.48 -30.55 23.23
C PRO A 39 -9.93 -29.25 23.82
N PRO A 40 -8.79 -29.27 24.54
CA PRO A 40 -8.20 -28.03 25.05
C PRO A 40 -8.03 -27.07 23.88
N LYS A 41 -8.65 -25.89 24.02
CA LYS A 41 -8.51 -24.78 23.07
C LYS A 41 -7.02 -24.63 22.78
N PRO A 42 -6.56 -24.65 21.52
CA PRO A 42 -5.17 -24.45 21.20
C PRO A 42 -4.68 -23.20 21.92
N ALA A 43 -3.64 -23.34 22.74
CA ALA A 43 -3.04 -22.22 23.44
C ALA A 43 -2.65 -21.19 22.38
N ALA A 44 -3.32 -20.03 22.37
CA ALA A 44 -2.96 -18.96 21.47
C ALA A 44 -1.52 -18.56 21.81
N THR A 45 -0.63 -18.61 20.82
CA THR A 45 0.75 -18.16 20.97
C THR A 45 0.71 -16.75 21.57
N PRO A 46 1.45 -16.46 22.66
CA PRO A 46 1.43 -15.15 23.27
C PRO A 46 1.75 -14.08 22.24
N LEU A 47 0.92 -13.05 22.12
CA LEU A 47 1.22 -11.95 21.22
C LEU A 47 2.52 -11.26 21.68
N PRO A 48 3.40 -10.88 20.74
CA PRO A 48 4.63 -10.17 21.08
C PRO A 48 4.34 -8.88 21.84
N SER A 49 5.18 -8.59 22.84
CA SER A 49 5.01 -7.50 23.81
C SER A 49 5.22 -6.09 23.24
N GLY A 50 5.43 -5.94 21.92
CA GLY A 50 5.67 -4.65 21.28
C GLY A 50 5.02 -4.59 19.90
N PRO A 51 4.98 -3.42 19.25
CA PRO A 51 4.42 -3.27 17.91
C PRO A 51 5.15 -4.17 16.91
N GLN A 52 4.39 -4.93 16.14
CA GLN A 52 4.89 -5.79 15.09
C GLN A 52 4.10 -5.57 13.81
N VAL A 53 4.79 -5.65 12.68
CA VAL A 53 4.13 -5.77 11.40
C VAL A 53 3.50 -7.16 11.29
N THR A 54 2.29 -7.23 10.74
CA THR A 54 1.59 -8.51 10.56
C THR A 54 0.82 -8.53 9.23
N GLY A 55 0.56 -9.75 8.73
CA GLY A 55 -0.27 -9.97 7.57
C GLY A 55 0.39 -9.55 6.24
N LEU A 56 -0.34 -8.71 5.49
CA LEU A 56 -0.05 -8.43 4.08
C LEU A 56 0.43 -7.00 3.86
N PHE A 57 1.45 -6.88 3.02
CA PHE A 57 1.79 -5.62 2.36
C PHE A 57 0.90 -5.50 1.12
N ARG A 58 0.11 -4.43 1.04
CA ARG A 58 -0.86 -4.19 -0.02
C ARG A 58 -0.51 -2.91 -0.74
N ILE A 59 -0.37 -2.98 -2.06
CA ILE A 59 -0.41 -1.81 -2.93
C ILE A 59 -1.86 -1.63 -3.34
N VAL A 60 -2.43 -0.46 -3.05
CA VAL A 60 -3.83 -0.15 -3.29
C VAL A 60 -3.97 1.01 -4.27
N LYS A 61 -5.14 1.11 -4.90
CA LYS A 61 -5.50 2.30 -5.66
C LYS A 61 -5.65 3.50 -4.71
N PRO A 62 -5.69 4.74 -5.25
CA PRO A 62 -5.92 5.94 -4.44
C PRO A 62 -7.23 5.95 -3.65
N ASP A 63 -8.22 5.12 -4.01
CA ASP A 63 -9.45 4.90 -3.24
C ASP A 63 -9.21 4.24 -1.86
N GLY A 64 -8.00 3.75 -1.62
CA GLY A 64 -7.60 3.09 -0.39
C GLY A 64 -8.20 1.70 -0.19
N SER A 65 -9.09 1.24 -1.06
CA SER A 65 -9.89 0.02 -0.85
C SER A 65 -9.60 -1.05 -1.90
N THR A 66 -9.33 -0.64 -3.13
CA THR A 66 -9.03 -1.58 -4.22
C THR A 66 -7.57 -2.00 -4.14
N VAL A 67 -7.33 -3.28 -3.89
CA VAL A 67 -5.98 -3.87 -3.90
C VAL A 67 -5.53 -4.06 -5.35
N ILE A 68 -4.37 -3.49 -5.69
CA ILE A 68 -3.68 -3.72 -6.97
C ILE A 68 -2.87 -5.00 -6.89
N ALA A 69 -2.06 -5.12 -5.83
CA ALA A 69 -1.23 -6.28 -5.56
C ALA A 69 -0.98 -6.41 -4.06
N GLN A 70 -0.76 -7.63 -3.58
CA GLN A 70 -0.45 -7.88 -2.19
C GLN A 70 0.43 -9.10 -1.99
N THR A 71 1.17 -9.13 -0.89
CA THR A 71 2.03 -10.25 -0.53
C THR A 71 2.21 -10.35 0.98
N PRO A 72 2.46 -11.54 1.54
CA PRO A 72 2.87 -11.67 2.92
C PRO A 72 4.19 -10.94 3.19
N ILE A 73 4.29 -10.33 4.36
CA ILE A 73 5.52 -9.66 4.81
C ILE A 73 6.45 -10.72 5.38
N GLY A 74 7.64 -10.84 4.79
CA GLY A 74 8.66 -11.78 5.25
C GLY A 74 9.39 -11.27 6.48
N THR A 75 9.87 -12.19 7.32
CA THR A 75 10.65 -11.87 8.53
C THR A 75 12.17 -11.92 8.30
N SER A 76 12.60 -12.33 7.10
CA SER A 76 14.01 -12.51 6.74
C SER A 76 14.29 -12.03 5.31
N THR A 77 15.52 -11.59 5.06
CA THR A 77 16.03 -11.22 3.73
C THR A 77 16.32 -12.44 2.85
N SER A 78 16.36 -13.65 3.40
CA SER A 78 16.63 -14.89 2.65
C SER A 78 15.45 -15.39 1.84
N VAL A 79 14.22 -15.02 2.22
CA VAL A 79 12.97 -15.38 1.52
C VAL A 79 12.10 -14.13 1.46
N ILE A 80 12.32 -13.31 0.43
CA ILE A 80 11.56 -12.07 0.23
C ILE A 80 10.45 -12.33 -0.78
N ASN A 81 9.20 -12.19 -0.33
CA ASN A 81 8.06 -12.30 -1.23
C ASN A 81 7.98 -11.09 -2.18
N VAL A 82 7.54 -11.33 -3.41
CA VAL A 82 7.60 -10.35 -4.50
C VAL A 82 6.20 -9.86 -4.87
N ILE A 83 6.06 -8.55 -4.99
CA ILE A 83 4.94 -7.86 -5.67
C ILE A 83 5.46 -7.27 -6.97
N ASN A 84 4.70 -7.46 -8.05
CA ASN A 84 4.91 -6.76 -9.31
C ASN A 84 3.84 -5.70 -9.48
N VAL A 85 4.25 -4.49 -9.83
CA VAL A 85 3.38 -3.36 -10.17
C VAL A 85 3.96 -2.61 -11.35
N ALA A 86 3.13 -1.84 -12.05
CA ALA A 86 3.54 -1.02 -13.17
C ALA A 86 3.55 0.46 -12.82
N THR A 87 4.25 1.25 -13.64
CA THR A 87 4.18 2.72 -13.59
C THR A 87 2.73 3.21 -13.70
N SER A 88 1.86 2.49 -14.42
CA SER A 88 0.42 2.79 -14.53
C SER A 88 -0.36 2.61 -13.23
N ASP A 89 0.17 1.84 -12.27
CA ASP A 89 -0.44 1.61 -10.97
C ASP A 89 -0.03 2.68 -9.93
N ALA A 90 0.98 3.49 -10.27
CA ALA A 90 1.46 4.56 -9.41
C ALA A 90 0.43 5.70 -9.36
N PHE A 91 0.22 6.28 -8.18
CA PHE A 91 -0.65 7.45 -8.05
C PHE A 91 0.03 8.74 -8.52
N LEU A 92 1.37 8.75 -8.52
CA LEU A 92 2.20 9.87 -8.96
C LEU A 92 3.49 9.32 -9.53
N THR A 93 3.94 9.90 -10.65
CA THR A 93 5.27 9.66 -11.21
C THR A 93 6.00 10.99 -11.29
N SER A 94 7.18 11.10 -10.70
CA SER A 94 7.98 12.32 -10.74
C SER A 94 9.46 12.02 -10.52
N GLY A 95 10.33 12.64 -11.31
CA GLY A 95 11.79 12.54 -11.14
C GLY A 95 12.33 11.11 -11.18
N GLY A 96 11.77 10.25 -12.01
CA GLY A 96 12.16 8.83 -12.09
C GLY A 96 11.67 7.96 -10.93
N LYS A 97 10.69 8.42 -10.15
CA LYS A 97 10.09 7.68 -9.03
C LYS A 97 8.58 7.55 -9.19
N CYS A 98 8.07 6.37 -8.85
CA CYS A 98 6.65 6.05 -8.77
C CYS A 98 6.23 6.04 -7.31
N ALA A 99 5.24 6.84 -6.97
CA ALA A 99 4.62 6.83 -5.67
C ALA A 99 3.43 5.87 -5.69
N PHE A 100 3.36 4.96 -4.71
CA PHE A 100 2.28 3.98 -4.58
C PHE A 100 1.53 4.21 -3.28
N ASN A 101 0.22 3.92 -3.25
CA ASN A 101 -0.49 3.85 -1.98
C ASN A 101 -0.26 2.47 -1.37
N VAL A 102 0.29 2.44 -0.17
CA VAL A 102 0.64 1.20 0.52
C VAL A 102 -0.15 1.10 1.82
N LYS A 103 -0.70 -0.09 2.07
CA LYS A 103 -1.32 -0.47 3.34
C LYS A 103 -0.64 -1.70 3.91
N TYR A 104 -0.36 -1.66 5.21
CA TYR A 104 0.11 -2.80 5.98
C TYR A 104 -0.52 -2.74 7.38
N ASP A 105 -0.59 -3.90 8.02
CA ASP A 105 -1.22 -4.01 9.34
C ASP A 105 -0.16 -4.16 10.42
N GLU A 106 -0.48 -3.59 11.57
CA GLU A 106 0.31 -3.72 12.79
C GLU A 106 -0.56 -4.20 13.94
N VAL A 107 0.07 -4.91 14.85
CA VAL A 107 -0.54 -5.33 16.11
C VAL A 107 0.51 -5.27 17.20
N SER A 108 0.07 -5.05 18.43
CA SER A 108 0.93 -5.16 19.61
C SER A 108 0.20 -5.89 20.72
N GLY A 109 0.88 -6.76 21.47
CA GLY A 109 0.30 -7.41 22.65
C GLY A 109 0.01 -6.44 23.80
N VAL A 110 0.65 -5.27 23.81
CA VAL A 110 0.47 -4.19 24.79
C VAL A 110 0.14 -2.87 24.09
N ALA A 111 -0.39 -1.89 24.82
CA ALA A 111 -0.59 -0.57 24.24
C ALA A 111 0.75 0.11 23.98
N ALA A 112 0.87 0.80 22.85
CA ALA A 112 2.05 1.56 22.48
C ALA A 112 1.61 2.92 21.94
N THR A 113 2.32 3.99 22.32
CA THR A 113 1.96 5.36 21.93
C THR A 113 3.13 6.07 21.29
N ASN A 114 2.85 7.01 20.40
CA ASN A 114 3.84 7.85 19.72
C ASN A 114 4.93 7.05 18.99
N THR A 115 4.59 5.89 18.44
CA THR A 115 5.56 5.08 17.69
C THR A 115 5.81 5.68 16.30
N THR A 116 6.99 5.35 15.76
CA THR A 116 7.43 5.75 14.42
C THR A 116 7.68 4.51 13.58
N ASN A 117 7.14 4.48 12.36
CA ASN A 117 7.45 3.45 11.38
C ASN A 117 8.20 4.05 10.21
N ARG A 118 9.20 3.33 9.71
CA ARG A 118 10.04 3.74 8.59
C ARG A 118 10.07 2.66 7.52
N LEU A 119 9.83 3.04 6.28
CA LEU A 119 10.01 2.18 5.12
C LEU A 119 11.28 2.61 4.40
N PHE A 120 12.12 1.64 4.08
CA PHE A 120 13.33 1.84 3.28
C PHE A 120 13.22 1.04 1.99
N SER A 121 13.63 1.59 0.86
CA SER A 121 13.90 0.82 -0.36
C SER A 121 15.40 0.81 -0.58
N ASN A 122 16.00 -0.37 -0.66
CA ASN A 122 17.45 -0.53 -0.88
C ASN A 122 18.25 0.38 0.09
N ASP A 123 17.92 0.30 1.38
CA ASP A 123 18.50 1.07 2.49
C ASP A 123 18.29 2.59 2.47
N THR A 124 17.54 3.13 1.50
CA THR A 124 17.16 4.54 1.47
C THR A 124 15.77 4.72 2.07
N LEU A 125 15.59 5.67 3.00
CA LEU A 125 14.29 6.00 3.56
C LEU A 125 13.35 6.53 2.47
N ILE A 126 12.20 5.88 2.30
CA ILE A 126 11.20 6.22 1.26
C ILE A 126 9.86 6.66 1.82
N ALA A 127 9.56 6.33 3.08
CA ALA A 127 8.38 6.81 3.78
C ALA A 127 8.57 6.72 5.31
N GLN A 128 7.91 7.61 6.03
CA GLN A 128 7.89 7.61 7.50
C GLN A 128 6.48 7.96 7.98
N ASN A 129 5.99 7.20 8.95
CA ASN A 129 4.77 7.48 9.68
C ASN A 129 5.12 7.71 11.15
N THR A 130 4.67 8.81 11.74
CA THR A 130 4.98 9.20 13.12
C THR A 130 3.69 9.33 13.92
N LYS A 131 3.80 9.36 15.26
CA LYS A 131 2.65 9.56 16.17
C LYS A 131 1.59 8.47 16.00
N ILE A 132 2.05 7.22 15.88
CA ILE A 132 1.16 6.08 15.80
C ILE A 132 0.89 5.56 17.21
N ASP A 133 -0.39 5.51 17.57
CA ASP A 133 -0.86 4.85 18.78
C ASP A 133 -1.52 3.51 18.44
N LEU A 134 -1.15 2.47 19.16
CA LEU A 134 -1.73 1.13 19.08
C LEU A 134 -2.38 0.78 20.42
N ALA A 135 -3.62 0.32 20.36
CA ALA A 135 -4.26 -0.34 21.49
C ALA A 135 -3.78 -1.80 21.59
N ALA A 136 -3.70 -2.32 22.82
CA ALA A 136 -3.31 -3.70 23.07
C ALA A 136 -4.23 -4.68 22.34
N ASN A 137 -3.64 -5.61 21.59
CA ASN A 137 -4.29 -6.68 20.83
C ASN A 137 -5.28 -6.19 19.76
N VAL A 138 -5.17 -4.93 19.32
CA VAL A 138 -5.99 -4.38 18.23
C VAL A 138 -5.13 -4.22 16.99
N LEU A 139 -5.62 -4.77 15.87
CA LEU A 139 -4.99 -4.60 14.58
C LEU A 139 -5.24 -3.18 14.06
N LYS A 140 -4.18 -2.50 13.64
CA LYS A 140 -4.23 -1.16 13.05
C LYS A 140 -3.64 -1.21 11.66
N THR A 141 -4.40 -0.73 10.68
CA THR A 141 -3.89 -0.55 9.32
C THR A 141 -3.18 0.80 9.21
N ILE A 142 -1.91 0.77 8.80
CA ILE A 142 -1.17 1.96 8.41
C ILE A 142 -1.28 2.16 6.91
N TRP A 143 -1.52 3.41 6.53
CA TRP A 143 -1.51 3.86 5.15
C TRP A 143 -0.36 4.83 4.94
N THR A 144 0.47 4.56 3.94
CA THR A 144 1.60 5.42 3.57
C THR A 144 1.83 5.48 2.07
N GLN A 145 2.72 6.37 1.63
CA GLN A 145 2.98 6.66 0.22
C GLN A 145 4.48 6.64 -0.09
N PRO A 146 5.10 5.46 -0.23
CA PRO A 146 6.51 5.38 -0.57
C PRO A 146 6.75 5.70 -2.05
N TYR A 147 7.87 6.36 -2.32
CA TYR A 147 8.41 6.56 -3.66
C TYR A 147 9.39 5.44 -3.99
N LEU A 148 9.05 4.64 -5.00
CA LEU A 148 9.85 3.53 -5.52
C LEU A 148 10.44 3.89 -6.89
N VAL A 149 11.55 3.27 -7.24
CA VAL A 149 12.19 3.46 -8.55
C VAL A 149 11.79 2.32 -9.51
N PRO A 150 11.90 2.50 -10.84
CA PRO A 150 11.80 1.42 -11.79
C PRO A 150 12.73 0.24 -11.43
N GLY A 151 12.25 -0.98 -11.64
CA GLY A 151 12.95 -2.21 -11.32
C GLY A 151 12.74 -2.67 -9.87
N GLN A 152 13.76 -3.33 -9.32
CA GLN A 152 13.66 -4.03 -8.05
C GLN A 152 13.89 -3.10 -6.85
N ASN A 153 12.94 -3.09 -5.93
CA ASN A 153 13.00 -2.38 -4.66
C ASN A 153 12.90 -3.41 -3.52
N ASN A 154 13.98 -3.61 -2.77
CA ASN A 154 13.92 -4.40 -1.54
C ASN A 154 13.43 -3.49 -0.42
N VAL A 155 12.14 -3.61 -0.08
CA VAL A 155 11.47 -2.75 0.89
C VAL A 155 11.61 -3.35 2.28
N LYS A 156 12.31 -2.63 3.15
CA LYS A 156 12.42 -2.89 4.59
C LYS A 156 11.37 -2.08 5.33
N ILE A 157 10.53 -2.74 6.10
CA ILE A 157 9.49 -2.12 6.94
C ILE A 157 9.98 -2.22 8.39
N VAL A 158 10.30 -1.09 8.99
CA VAL A 158 10.79 -1.02 10.38
C VAL A 158 9.70 -0.40 11.24
N ILE A 159 9.11 -1.21 12.12
CA ILE A 159 8.04 -0.79 13.03
C ILE A 159 8.63 -0.40 14.37
N ASN A 160 8.11 0.70 14.92
CA ASN A 160 8.60 1.30 16.16
C ASN A 160 10.13 1.54 16.08
N ALA A 161 10.55 2.19 15.00
CA ALA A 161 11.93 2.34 14.56
C ALA A 161 12.84 3.08 15.54
N ASP A 162 12.27 3.81 16.49
CA ASP A 162 13.00 4.53 17.53
C ASP A 162 13.14 3.71 18.84
N SER A 163 12.57 2.50 18.88
CA SER A 163 12.72 1.54 19.99
C SER A 163 14.09 0.86 19.97
N ALA A 164 14.54 0.39 21.14
CA ALA A 164 15.69 -0.51 21.25
C ALA A 164 15.45 -1.88 20.57
N THR A 165 14.19 -2.26 20.38
CA THR A 165 13.76 -3.54 19.80
C THR A 165 12.72 -3.34 18.69
N PRO A 166 13.11 -2.74 17.55
CA PRO A 166 12.19 -2.53 16.44
C PRO A 166 11.81 -3.87 15.80
N SER A 167 10.58 -3.97 15.30
CA SER A 167 10.18 -5.10 14.45
C SER A 167 10.55 -4.81 13.00
N VAL A 168 11.00 -5.83 12.27
CA VAL A 168 11.44 -5.66 10.88
C VAL A 168 10.74 -6.68 9.98
N GLY A 169 10.14 -6.18 8.91
CA GLY A 169 9.58 -6.98 7.82
C GLY A 169 10.20 -6.63 6.48
N TRP A 170 10.11 -7.56 5.53
CA TRP A 170 10.69 -7.43 4.19
C TRP A 170 9.69 -7.82 3.11
N VAL A 171 9.63 -7.02 2.05
CA VAL A 171 8.96 -7.33 0.79
C VAL A 171 9.78 -6.80 -0.38
N ARG A 172 9.65 -7.44 -1.54
CA ARG A 172 10.28 -6.98 -2.77
C ARG A 172 9.20 -6.43 -3.68
N VAL A 173 9.35 -5.17 -4.09
CA VAL A 173 8.45 -4.56 -5.06
C VAL A 173 9.22 -4.35 -6.36
N ASN A 174 8.74 -5.00 -7.42
CA ASN A 174 9.27 -4.82 -8.76
C ASN A 174 8.36 -3.87 -9.54
N VAL A 175 8.90 -2.72 -9.96
CA VAL A 175 8.16 -1.68 -10.66
C VAL A 175 8.51 -1.71 -12.14
N SER A 176 7.56 -2.03 -13.01
CA SER A 176 7.76 -1.96 -14.46
C SER A 176 7.50 -0.54 -15.00
N GLY A 177 8.10 -0.20 -16.15
CA GLY A 177 7.99 1.13 -16.79
C GLY A 177 9.10 2.09 -16.35
N THR A 178 8.88 3.39 -16.52
CA THR A 178 9.93 4.43 -16.39
C THR A 178 9.75 5.38 -15.22
N CYS A 179 8.58 5.39 -14.56
CA CYS A 179 8.28 6.30 -13.44
C CYS A 179 8.57 7.79 -13.73
N GLY A 180 8.40 8.23 -14.98
CA GLY A 180 8.69 9.60 -15.38
C GLY A 180 10.17 9.95 -15.42
N ALA A 181 11.06 8.95 -15.46
CA ALA A 181 12.44 9.17 -15.88
C ALA A 181 12.42 9.70 -17.31
N ALA A 182 13.20 10.75 -17.58
CA ALA A 182 13.41 11.22 -18.94
C ALA A 182 13.85 10.03 -19.80
N ALA A 183 13.27 9.88 -20.99
CA ALA A 183 13.75 8.89 -21.93
C ALA A 183 15.26 9.09 -22.07
N THR A 184 16.05 8.10 -21.69
CA THR A 184 17.47 8.08 -22.02
C THR A 184 17.50 8.07 -23.53
N THR A 185 17.81 9.22 -24.14
CA THR A 185 18.17 9.31 -25.53
C THR A 185 19.51 8.61 -25.66
N THR A 186 19.51 7.28 -25.75
CA THR A 186 20.58 6.62 -26.47
C THR A 186 20.60 7.25 -27.84
N PRO A 187 21.71 7.86 -28.29
CA PRO A 187 21.83 8.28 -29.67
C PRO A 187 21.51 7.05 -30.54
N PRO A 188 20.70 7.17 -31.60
CA PRO A 188 20.56 6.08 -32.53
C PRO A 188 21.97 5.78 -33.04
N THR A 189 22.44 4.55 -32.84
CA THR A 189 23.60 4.04 -33.55
C THR A 189 23.21 4.00 -35.03
N THR A 190 23.53 5.06 -35.77
CA THR A 190 23.43 5.07 -37.22
C THR A 190 24.53 4.18 -37.75
N THR A 191 24.23 2.90 -37.93
CA THR A 191 24.98 2.10 -38.89
C THR A 191 24.68 2.69 -40.27
N PRO A 192 25.68 3.14 -41.05
CA PRO A 192 25.44 3.66 -42.39
C PRO A 192 24.78 2.58 -43.25
N PRO A 193 23.65 2.86 -43.93
CA PRO A 193 23.13 1.94 -44.94
C PRO A 193 24.16 1.81 -46.07
N LYS A 194 24.60 0.58 -46.31
CA LYS A 194 25.39 0.23 -47.49
C LYS A 194 24.53 0.50 -48.73
N THR A 195 24.99 1.41 -49.58
CA THR A 195 24.36 1.75 -50.85
C THR A 195 24.38 0.54 -51.79
N GLU A 196 23.20 0.11 -52.24
CA GLU A 196 23.05 -0.74 -53.41
C GLU A 196 21.88 -0.18 -54.25
N PRO A 197 22.05 0.12 -55.55
CA PRO A 197 20.96 0.62 -56.41
C PRO A 197 20.32 -0.54 -57.23
N PRO A 198 19.20 -0.33 -57.95
CA PRO A 198 17.85 0.02 -57.53
C PRO A 198 16.79 -0.98 -58.09
N LYS A 199 15.53 -0.96 -57.60
CA LYS A 199 14.37 -1.33 -58.45
C LYS A 199 13.07 -0.65 -58.02
N THR A 200 12.40 -0.04 -58.99
CA THR A 200 11.21 0.80 -58.91
C THR A 200 9.91 -0.01 -58.82
N THR A 201 9.09 0.30 -57.81
CA THR A 201 7.62 0.21 -57.86
C THR A 201 7.02 1.23 -56.90
N PRO A 202 6.06 2.07 -57.31
CA PRO A 202 5.46 3.07 -56.43
C PRO A 202 4.33 2.47 -55.58
N PRO A 203 4.32 2.64 -54.25
CA PRO A 203 3.12 2.42 -53.44
C PRO A 203 2.34 3.73 -53.26
N VAL A 204 1.02 3.63 -53.38
CA VAL A 204 0.04 4.67 -53.05
C VAL A 204 0.14 4.99 -51.56
N VAL A 205 0.41 6.25 -51.22
CA VAL A 205 0.44 6.76 -49.84
C VAL A 205 -0.97 7.21 -49.48
N THR A 206 -1.69 6.41 -48.68
CA THR A 206 -2.78 6.93 -47.86
C THR A 206 -2.19 7.56 -46.59
N PRO A 207 -2.51 8.82 -46.26
CA PRO A 207 -2.06 9.44 -45.02
C PRO A 207 -2.64 8.66 -43.83
N PRO A 208 -1.86 8.41 -42.75
CA PRO A 208 -2.39 7.82 -41.54
C PRO A 208 -3.45 8.76 -40.94
N PRO A 209 -4.57 8.22 -40.44
CA PRO A 209 -5.60 9.05 -39.81
C PRO A 209 -5.01 9.82 -38.63
N PRO A 210 -5.38 11.11 -38.45
CA PRO A 210 -4.87 11.90 -37.33
C PRO A 210 -5.19 11.19 -36.02
N PRO A 211 -4.24 11.13 -35.06
CA PRO A 211 -4.47 10.47 -33.79
C PRO A 211 -5.72 11.05 -33.13
N PRO A 212 -6.60 10.20 -32.57
CA PRO A 212 -7.83 10.67 -31.94
C PRO A 212 -7.47 11.68 -30.84
N VAL A 213 -8.05 12.87 -30.92
CA VAL A 213 -7.97 13.88 -29.87
C VAL A 213 -8.58 13.25 -28.62
N VAL A 214 -7.70 12.84 -27.69
CA VAL A 214 -8.09 12.23 -26.42
C VAL A 214 -8.91 13.27 -25.66
N LYS A 215 -10.22 13.04 -25.56
CA LYS A 215 -11.10 13.81 -24.66
C LYS A 215 -10.60 13.56 -23.24
N PHE A 216 -10.00 14.58 -22.64
CA PHE A 216 -9.59 14.53 -21.25
C PHE A 216 -10.84 14.47 -20.36
N ALA A 217 -11.07 13.30 -19.77
CA ALA A 217 -11.93 13.15 -18.62
C ALA A 217 -11.00 13.01 -17.40
N PRO A 218 -10.87 14.04 -16.55
CA PRO A 218 -10.03 13.95 -15.37
C PRO A 218 -10.52 12.76 -14.52
N GLY A 219 -9.62 11.81 -14.28
CA GLY A 219 -9.90 10.65 -13.44
C GLY A 219 -10.03 11.07 -11.98
N SER A 220 -10.40 10.11 -11.13
CA SER A 220 -10.53 10.35 -9.69
C SER A 220 -9.21 10.77 -9.03
N ALA A 221 -8.06 10.38 -9.60
CA ALA A 221 -6.74 10.77 -9.11
C ALA A 221 -6.44 12.25 -9.40
N GLU A 222 -6.74 12.72 -10.61
CA GLU A 222 -6.61 14.12 -11.02
C GLU A 222 -7.53 15.02 -10.17
N TRP A 223 -8.75 14.57 -9.92
CA TRP A 223 -9.67 15.27 -9.02
C TRP A 223 -9.15 15.31 -7.58
N ASN A 224 -8.63 14.20 -7.03
CA ASN A 224 -8.06 14.19 -5.69
C ASN A 224 -6.85 15.13 -5.56
N ASN A 225 -6.00 15.20 -6.58
CA ASN A 225 -4.88 16.15 -6.61
C ASN A 225 -5.36 17.59 -6.60
N LEU A 226 -6.40 17.91 -7.38
CA LEU A 226 -7.04 19.22 -7.37
C LEU A 226 -7.71 19.54 -6.03
N TYR A 227 -8.40 18.59 -5.40
CA TYR A 227 -9.02 18.77 -4.08
C TYR A 227 -7.97 18.96 -2.98
N ASN A 228 -6.86 18.23 -3.01
CA ASN A 228 -5.74 18.43 -2.08
C ASN A 228 -5.11 19.81 -2.28
N ALA A 229 -4.81 20.18 -3.53
CA ALA A 229 -4.27 21.49 -3.84
C ALA A 229 -5.24 22.62 -3.43
N PHE A 230 -6.55 22.43 -3.63
CA PHE A 230 -7.60 23.32 -3.15
C PHE A 230 -7.60 23.44 -1.63
N GLY A 231 -7.61 22.32 -0.89
CA GLY A 231 -7.62 22.32 0.57
C GLY A 231 -6.39 22.98 1.19
N TYR A 232 -5.19 22.61 0.72
CA TYR A 232 -3.94 23.18 1.23
C TYR A 232 -3.74 24.64 0.81
N SER A 233 -4.13 25.02 -0.41
CA SER A 233 -4.09 26.43 -0.81
C SER A 233 -5.08 27.28 -0.03
N ASN A 234 -6.29 26.78 0.25
CA ASN A 234 -7.29 27.49 1.06
C ASN A 234 -6.78 27.69 2.50
N TYR A 235 -6.20 26.65 3.08
CA TYR A 235 -5.56 26.74 4.39
C TYR A 235 -4.39 27.72 4.37
N GLY A 236 -3.52 27.67 3.36
CA GLY A 236 -2.40 28.60 3.20
C GLY A 236 -2.84 30.06 3.05
N VAL A 237 -3.86 30.34 2.23
CA VAL A 237 -4.43 31.69 2.06
C VAL A 237 -4.97 32.25 3.37
N THR A 238 -5.62 31.40 4.18
CA THR A 238 -6.18 31.78 5.47
C THR A 238 -5.08 32.10 6.48
N GLN A 239 -4.09 31.20 6.60
CA GLN A 239 -3.09 31.26 7.67
C GLN A 239 -1.94 32.24 7.38
N LEU A 240 -1.58 32.42 6.11
CA LEU A 240 -0.49 33.30 5.69
C LEU A 240 -0.95 34.75 5.47
N LYS A 241 -2.24 35.05 5.65
CA LYS A 241 -2.78 36.40 5.53
C LYS A 241 -2.11 37.34 6.53
N GLY A 242 -1.46 38.39 6.01
CA GLY A 242 -0.72 39.34 6.84
C GLY A 242 0.58 38.79 7.47
N LYS A 243 1.07 37.62 7.02
CA LYS A 243 2.32 36.99 7.50
C LYS A 243 3.54 37.26 6.61
N ASN A 244 3.46 38.26 5.73
CA ASN A 244 4.54 38.68 4.81
C ASN A 244 5.14 37.54 3.95
N PHE A 245 4.33 36.54 3.59
CA PHE A 245 4.76 35.54 2.61
C PHE A 245 4.88 36.20 1.22
N GLY A 246 6.08 36.22 0.65
CA GLY A 246 6.40 36.99 -0.56
C GLY A 246 5.57 36.63 -1.81
N ARG A 247 5.06 35.39 -1.88
CA ARG A 247 4.19 34.92 -2.97
C ARG A 247 2.72 34.77 -2.55
N TYR A 248 2.29 35.49 -1.51
CA TYR A 248 0.92 35.40 -1.00
C TYR A 248 -0.13 35.74 -2.07
N THR A 249 0.09 36.79 -2.87
CA THR A 249 -0.83 37.17 -3.95
C THR A 249 -0.96 36.09 -5.02
N GLU A 250 0.14 35.38 -5.34
CA GLU A 250 0.10 34.25 -6.27
C GLU A 250 -0.64 33.05 -5.68
N LEU A 251 -0.50 32.80 -4.37
CA LEU A 251 -1.20 31.73 -3.68
C LEU A 251 -2.72 32.00 -3.64
N VAL A 252 -3.13 33.25 -3.40
CA VAL A 252 -4.53 33.68 -3.48
C VAL A 252 -5.09 33.46 -4.88
N LYS A 253 -4.33 33.86 -5.91
CA LYS A 253 -4.74 33.67 -7.31
C LYS A 253 -4.85 32.18 -7.66
N PHE A 254 -3.88 31.35 -7.25
CA PHE A 254 -3.96 29.91 -7.43
C PHE A 254 -5.19 29.30 -6.74
N ASN A 255 -5.47 29.70 -5.49
CA ASN A 255 -6.62 29.21 -4.74
C ASN A 255 -7.95 29.57 -5.45
N ALA A 256 -8.06 30.78 -6.00
CA ALA A 256 -9.20 31.18 -6.80
C ALA A 256 -9.34 30.32 -8.06
N ASP A 257 -8.27 30.14 -8.82
CA ASP A 257 -8.27 29.36 -10.08
C ASP A 257 -8.65 27.88 -9.84
N VAL A 258 -8.11 27.25 -8.79
CA VAL A 258 -8.46 25.85 -8.45
C VAL A 258 -9.87 25.72 -7.88
N THR A 259 -10.38 26.74 -7.17
CA THR A 259 -11.77 26.76 -6.67
C THR A 259 -12.77 26.76 -7.82
N VAL A 260 -12.51 27.54 -8.88
CA VAL A 260 -13.37 27.57 -10.07
C VAL A 260 -13.44 26.18 -10.71
N VAL A 261 -12.29 25.53 -10.89
CA VAL A 261 -12.21 24.18 -11.47
C VAL A 261 -12.91 23.13 -10.61
N VAL A 262 -12.69 23.14 -9.29
CA VAL A 262 -13.30 22.20 -8.35
C VAL A 262 -14.83 22.37 -8.33
N ASN A 263 -15.34 23.60 -8.31
CA ASN A 263 -16.77 23.88 -8.33
C ASN A 263 -17.42 23.50 -9.66
N ALA A 264 -16.72 23.72 -10.78
CA ALA A 264 -17.22 23.36 -12.10
C ALA A 264 -17.26 21.85 -12.36
N LYS A 265 -16.52 21.05 -11.56
CA LYS A 265 -16.38 19.59 -11.72
C LYS A 265 -15.98 19.16 -13.14
N VAL A 266 -15.35 20.07 -13.88
CA VAL A 266 -14.79 19.83 -15.20
C VAL A 266 -13.49 20.63 -15.33
N VAL A 267 -12.51 20.04 -15.99
CA VAL A 267 -11.23 20.69 -16.28
C VAL A 267 -10.63 20.00 -17.50
N ASP A 268 -9.96 20.75 -18.37
CA ASP A 268 -9.20 20.20 -19.49
C ASP A 268 -7.75 19.87 -19.09
N GLN A 269 -7.08 19.02 -19.88
CA GLN A 269 -5.72 18.55 -19.55
C GLN A 269 -4.72 19.72 -19.43
N PRO A 270 -4.70 20.71 -20.33
CA PRO A 270 -3.80 21.86 -20.19
C PRO A 270 -4.03 22.65 -18.90
N THR A 271 -5.27 22.88 -18.52
CA THR A 271 -5.65 23.62 -17.30
C THR A 271 -5.29 22.83 -16.05
N TYR A 272 -5.56 21.51 -16.03
CA TYR A 272 -5.13 20.64 -14.94
C TYR A 272 -3.60 20.68 -14.77
N ASN A 273 -2.84 20.50 -15.86
CA ASN A 273 -1.38 20.53 -15.83
C ASN A 273 -0.87 21.88 -15.33
N ALA A 274 -1.42 22.99 -15.83
CA ALA A 274 -1.03 24.33 -15.41
C ALA A 274 -1.30 24.59 -13.92
N LEU A 275 -2.44 24.14 -13.40
CA LEU A 275 -2.77 24.23 -11.98
C LEU A 275 -1.81 23.40 -11.13
N MET A 276 -1.60 22.14 -11.50
CA MET A 276 -0.73 21.25 -10.72
C MET A 276 0.75 21.68 -10.78
N THR A 277 1.24 22.20 -11.90
CA THR A 277 2.58 22.79 -11.98
C THR A 277 2.72 23.99 -11.06
N ARG A 278 1.73 24.90 -11.04
CA ARG A 278 1.75 26.04 -10.10
C ARG A 278 1.69 25.56 -8.65
N TRP A 279 0.84 24.60 -8.34
CA TRP A 279 0.75 24.02 -6.99
C TRP A 279 2.09 23.42 -6.54
N ASN A 280 2.71 22.61 -7.39
CA ASN A 280 4.01 22.02 -7.10
C ASN A 280 5.09 23.10 -6.90
N SER A 281 5.00 24.23 -7.60
CA SER A 281 5.91 25.36 -7.39
C SER A 281 5.78 26.03 -6.01
N PHE A 282 4.63 25.88 -5.33
CA PHE A 282 4.47 26.31 -3.93
C PHE A 282 4.96 25.23 -2.98
N VAL A 283 4.58 23.96 -3.19
CA VAL A 283 4.96 22.86 -2.30
C VAL A 283 6.47 22.68 -2.24
N MET A 284 7.17 22.93 -3.35
CA MET A 284 8.64 22.85 -3.43
C MET A 284 9.35 24.14 -3.03
N ASP A 285 8.63 25.24 -2.78
CA ASP A 285 9.21 26.52 -2.38
C ASP A 285 9.62 26.48 -0.89
N PRO A 286 10.92 26.59 -0.56
CA PRO A 286 11.39 26.56 0.82
C PRO A 286 10.76 27.66 1.68
N ALA A 287 10.47 28.83 1.11
CA ALA A 287 9.83 29.93 1.82
C ALA A 287 8.37 29.60 2.16
N PHE A 288 7.66 28.92 1.26
CA PHE A 288 6.30 28.45 1.53
C PHE A 288 6.29 27.37 2.61
N GLN A 289 7.20 26.38 2.53
CA GLN A 289 7.33 25.34 3.55
C GLN A 289 7.66 25.93 4.94
N ALA A 290 8.60 26.89 4.99
CA ALA A 290 8.96 27.56 6.22
C ALA A 290 7.79 28.36 6.81
N ALA A 291 7.06 29.09 5.97
CA ALA A 291 5.90 29.87 6.40
C ALA A 291 4.76 28.98 6.91
N MET A 292 4.47 27.86 6.23
CA MET A 292 3.48 26.87 6.67
C MET A 292 3.89 26.14 7.96
N LYS A 293 5.19 25.87 8.14
CA LYS A 293 5.71 25.30 9.39
C LYS A 293 5.60 26.27 10.56
N ALA A 294 5.81 27.56 10.33
CA ALA A 294 5.69 28.61 11.36
C ALA A 294 4.24 28.87 11.82
N ILE A 295 3.24 28.35 11.10
CA ILE A 295 1.82 28.41 11.47
C ILE A 295 1.47 27.33 12.50
N VAL A 296 2.22 26.22 12.57
CA VAL A 296 2.01 25.18 13.59
C VAL A 296 2.37 25.79 14.94
N PRO A 297 1.45 25.81 15.94
CA PRO A 297 1.79 26.30 17.27
C PRO A 297 2.96 25.48 17.80
N THR A 298 4.11 26.13 18.03
CA THR A 298 5.16 25.55 18.86
C THR A 298 4.56 25.27 20.22
N SER A 299 4.53 24.00 20.63
CA SER A 299 4.13 23.55 21.96
C SER A 299 5.03 24.06 23.09
N ASP A 300 5.91 25.02 22.81
CA ASP A 300 6.71 25.70 23.80
C ASP A 300 5.99 26.97 24.24
N LYS A 301 5.20 26.85 25.31
CA LYS A 301 5.07 27.91 26.32
C LYS A 301 4.41 27.39 27.59
N LYS A 302 5.28 27.27 28.60
CA LYS A 302 5.08 27.13 30.06
C LYS A 302 4.58 25.79 30.57
#